data_AF-A0A127F7S4-F1
#
_entry.id   AF-A0A127F7S4-F1
#
_cell.length_a   1.000
_cell.length_b   1.000
_cell.length_c   1.000
_cell.angle_alpha   90.00
_cell.angle_beta   90.00
_cell.angle_gamma   90.00
#
_symmetry.space_group_name_H-M   'P 1'
#
loop_
_entity.id
_entity.type
_entity.pdbx_description
1 polymer ?
#
loop_
_entity_poly.entity_id
_entity_poly.type
_entity_poly.pdbx_seq_one_letter_code
_entity_poly.pdbx_strand_id
1 'polypeptide(L)'
;MSDTGKRPFRILGIQQIAIGGPSKARLRTLWVDLFGLEVTGTFRSERENVDEDICTLGTGPGRVEVDLMEPLDPNGKPAVHTTPLNHIGLWVDDLPKAMEWLAAQGLRFAPGGIRRGAAGYDICFVHPKGNDQFPLGGEGVLIELVQAPPDVIAAYR
;
A
#
# COMPACT_ATOMS: atom_id res chain seq x y z
N MET A 1 -23.71 -10.64 -17.08
CA MET A 1 -22.28 -10.50 -16.75
C MET A 1 -21.63 -9.86 -17.95
N SER A 2 -21.34 -8.57 -17.88
CA SER A 2 -20.71 -7.82 -18.98
C SER A 2 -19.33 -8.42 -19.24
N ASP A 3 -19.03 -8.61 -20.52
CA ASP A 3 -17.70 -8.97 -21.02
C ASP A 3 -16.69 -7.91 -20.55
N THR A 4 -16.00 -8.21 -19.45
CA THR A 4 -14.88 -7.40 -18.97
C THR A 4 -13.73 -7.71 -19.91
N GLY A 5 -13.67 -6.95 -21.02
CA GLY A 5 -12.59 -7.03 -22.00
C GLY A 5 -11.25 -7.23 -21.29
N LYS A 6 -10.50 -8.26 -21.71
CA LYS A 6 -9.33 -8.83 -21.04
C LYS A 6 -8.54 -7.77 -20.27
N ARG A 7 -8.53 -7.87 -18.93
CA ARG A 7 -7.83 -6.95 -18.01
C ARG A 7 -6.42 -6.62 -18.53
N PRO A 8 -6.06 -5.34 -18.78
CA PRO A 8 -4.82 -4.96 -19.47
C PRO A 8 -3.60 -4.86 -18.54
N PHE A 9 -3.72 -5.36 -17.30
CA PHE A 9 -2.69 -5.35 -16.27
C PHE A 9 -2.81 -6.61 -15.41
N ARG A 10 -1.78 -6.88 -14.61
CA ARG A 10 -1.70 -7.99 -13.67
C ARG A 10 -1.32 -7.48 -12.29
N ILE A 11 -1.99 -8.04 -11.28
CA ILE A 11 -1.53 -7.99 -9.90
C ILE A 11 -0.51 -9.12 -9.74
N LEU A 12 0.70 -8.79 -9.29
CA LEU A 12 1.82 -9.73 -9.25
C LEU A 12 2.01 -10.38 -7.87
N GLY A 13 1.73 -9.63 -6.81
CA GLY A 13 1.94 -10.08 -5.44
C GLY A 13 1.75 -8.96 -4.43
N ILE A 14 2.02 -9.25 -3.17
CA ILE A 14 2.04 -8.25 -2.10
C ILE A 14 3.35 -7.47 -2.18
N GLN A 15 3.25 -6.15 -2.09
CA GLN A 15 4.42 -5.28 -1.94
C GLN A 15 4.67 -4.96 -0.47
N GLN A 16 3.64 -4.53 0.26
CA GLN A 16 3.71 -4.16 1.66
C GLN A 16 2.46 -4.53 2.46
N ILE A 17 2.65 -4.67 3.77
CA ILE A 17 1.59 -4.67 4.77
C ILE A 17 1.90 -3.54 5.75
N ALA A 18 1.02 -2.54 5.81
CA ALA A 18 1.22 -1.40 6.68
C ALA A 18 0.47 -1.59 8.01
N ILE A 19 1.19 -1.41 9.11
CA ILE A 19 0.71 -1.65 10.46
C ILE A 19 0.77 -0.35 11.25
N GLY A 20 -0.41 0.13 11.65
CA GLY A 20 -0.56 1.34 12.43
C GLY A 20 -0.61 1.07 13.93
N GLY A 21 0.08 1.89 14.72
CA GLY A 21 -0.04 1.86 16.18
C GLY A 21 0.23 3.23 16.81
N PRO A 22 -0.21 3.44 18.07
CA PRO A 22 0.08 4.67 18.79
C PRO A 22 1.55 4.79 19.23
N SER A 23 2.35 3.72 19.07
CA SER A 23 3.77 3.70 19.43
C SER A 23 4.53 2.73 18.51
N LYS A 24 5.41 3.27 17.68
CA LYS A 24 6.33 2.50 16.84
C LYS A 24 7.29 1.67 17.67
N ALA A 25 7.69 2.15 18.85
CA ALA A 25 8.52 1.39 19.78
C ALA A 25 7.88 0.04 20.17
N ARG A 26 6.58 0.00 20.47
CA ARG A 26 5.88 -1.26 20.76
C ARG A 26 5.78 -2.18 19.55
N LEU A 27 5.58 -1.60 18.36
CA LEU A 27 5.59 -2.36 17.10
C LEU A 27 6.98 -2.99 16.87
N ARG A 28 8.06 -2.21 17.04
CA ARG A 28 9.44 -2.70 16.93
C ARG A 28 9.73 -3.84 17.92
N THR A 29 9.27 -3.74 19.16
CA THR A 29 9.43 -4.83 20.13
C THR A 29 8.90 -6.15 19.58
N LEU A 30 7.73 -6.15 18.95
CA LEU A 30 7.19 -7.38 18.36
C LEU A 30 7.90 -7.76 17.06
N TRP A 31 7.88 -6.87 16.07
CA TRP A 31 8.26 -7.20 14.70
C TRP A 31 9.77 -7.28 14.50
N VAL A 32 10.53 -6.42 15.15
CA VAL A 32 11.99 -6.41 15.03
C VAL A 32 12.61 -7.29 16.11
N ASP A 33 12.31 -7.06 17.38
CA ASP A 33 13.06 -7.72 18.46
C ASP A 33 12.62 -9.19 18.67
N LEU A 34 11.31 -9.49 18.60
CA LEU A 34 10.81 -10.85 18.80
C LEU A 34 10.74 -11.67 17.51
N PHE A 35 10.30 -11.08 16.39
CA PHE A 35 10.18 -11.78 15.11
C PHE A 35 11.43 -11.68 14.23
N GLY A 36 12.35 -10.75 14.52
CA GLY A 36 13.63 -10.67 13.84
C GLY A 36 13.58 -10.04 12.45
N LEU A 37 12.56 -9.24 12.13
CA LEU A 37 12.53 -8.56 10.84
C LEU A 37 13.63 -7.50 10.76
N GLU A 38 14.28 -7.42 9.59
CA GLU A 38 15.31 -6.42 9.32
C GLU A 38 14.66 -5.08 8.98
N VAL A 39 15.05 -4.02 9.71
CA VAL A 39 14.72 -2.64 9.37
C VAL A 39 15.63 -2.19 8.22
N THR A 40 15.04 -1.97 7.06
CA THR A 40 15.78 -1.64 5.82
C THR A 40 15.64 -0.18 5.41
N GLY A 41 14.71 0.55 6.03
CA GLY A 41 14.49 1.96 5.75
C GLY A 41 13.64 2.62 6.82
N THR A 42 13.54 3.94 6.73
CA THR A 42 12.68 4.76 7.56
C THR A 42 12.10 5.88 6.71
N PHE A 43 10.86 6.27 6.96
CA PHE A 43 10.22 7.39 6.29
C PHE A 43 9.47 8.26 7.30
N ARG A 44 9.49 9.58 7.06
CA ARG A 44 8.84 10.54 7.94
C ARG A 44 8.21 11.64 7.10
N SER A 45 6.94 11.93 7.35
CA SER A 45 6.18 12.93 6.59
C SER A 45 5.18 13.66 7.46
N GLU A 46 5.35 14.99 7.57
CA GLU A 46 4.37 15.88 8.21
C GLU A 46 3.05 15.90 7.46
N ARG A 47 3.09 15.85 6.11
CA ARG A 47 1.90 15.84 5.27
C ARG A 47 1.04 14.60 5.49
N GLU A 48 1.68 13.45 5.65
CA GLU A 48 1.00 12.16 5.85
C GLU A 48 0.82 11.83 7.35
N ASN A 49 1.24 12.73 8.25
CA ASN A 49 1.21 12.54 9.70
C ASN A 49 1.76 11.17 10.13
N VAL A 50 2.95 10.81 9.63
CA VAL A 50 3.54 9.49 9.87
C VAL A 50 5.05 9.55 10.11
N ASP A 51 5.49 8.72 11.03
CA ASP A 51 6.87 8.24 11.20
C ASP A 51 6.85 6.71 11.12
N GLU A 52 7.59 6.13 10.18
CA GLU A 52 7.56 4.70 9.91
C GLU A 52 8.95 4.08 9.78
N ASP A 53 9.05 2.85 10.27
CA ASP A 53 10.17 1.95 9.98
C ASP A 53 9.71 0.93 8.94
N ILE A 54 10.49 0.76 7.88
CA ILE A 54 10.23 -0.18 6.80
C ILE A 54 11.03 -1.44 7.07
N CYS A 55 10.32 -2.48 7.50
CA CYS A 55 10.89 -3.80 7.71
C CYS A 55 10.73 -4.65 6.45
N THR A 56 11.56 -5.68 6.24
CA THR A 56 11.36 -6.61 5.10
C THR A 56 11.31 -8.07 5.51
N LEU A 57 10.55 -8.84 4.72
CA LEU A 57 10.37 -10.29 4.78
C LEU A 57 10.66 -10.89 3.41
N GLY A 58 11.18 -12.11 3.38
CA GLY A 58 11.48 -12.82 2.13
C GLY A 58 12.70 -12.26 1.39
N THR A 59 12.86 -12.67 0.14
CA THR A 59 14.07 -12.38 -0.65
C THR A 59 13.74 -12.17 -2.12
N GLY A 60 14.59 -11.40 -2.82
CA GLY A 60 14.47 -11.18 -4.25
C GLY A 60 13.11 -10.58 -4.64
N PRO A 61 12.55 -10.96 -5.81
CA PRO A 61 11.26 -10.45 -6.28
C PRO A 61 10.04 -10.76 -5.38
N GLY A 62 10.17 -11.72 -4.46
CA GLY A 62 9.14 -12.06 -3.48
C GLY A 62 9.31 -11.35 -2.13
N ARG A 63 10.21 -10.37 -2.03
CA ARG A 63 10.38 -9.56 -0.83
C ARG A 63 9.13 -8.71 -0.58
N VAL A 64 8.68 -8.70 0.67
CA VAL A 64 7.51 -7.93 1.14
C VAL A 64 7.95 -6.98 2.25
N GLU A 65 7.47 -5.75 2.19
CA GLU A 65 7.67 -4.75 3.24
C GLU A 65 6.62 -4.90 4.35
N VAL A 66 7.04 -4.59 5.58
CA VAL A 66 6.15 -4.46 6.74
C VAL A 66 6.41 -3.08 7.34
N ASP A 67 5.47 -2.17 7.11
CA ASP A 67 5.64 -0.76 7.47
C ASP A 67 5.06 -0.52 8.86
N LEU A 68 5.92 -0.18 9.81
CA LEU A 68 5.53 0.05 11.20
C LEU A 68 5.31 1.54 11.43
N MET A 69 4.06 1.97 11.41
CA MET A 69 3.68 3.38 11.41
C MET A 69 3.22 3.86 12.79
N GLU A 70 3.71 5.04 13.19
CA GLU A 70 3.12 5.86 14.26
C GLU A 70 2.81 7.28 13.75
N PRO A 71 1.82 7.97 14.34
CA PRO A 71 1.50 9.33 13.94
C PRO A 71 2.50 10.33 14.51
N LEU A 72 2.77 11.41 13.78
CA LEU A 72 3.57 12.53 14.31
C LEU A 72 2.79 13.33 15.34
N ASP A 73 1.52 13.58 15.06
CA ASP A 73 0.52 14.13 15.97
C ASP A 73 -0.61 13.09 16.13
N PRO A 74 -0.82 12.53 17.34
CA PRO A 74 -1.92 11.59 17.61
C PRO A 74 -3.32 12.14 17.30
N ASN A 75 -3.49 13.46 17.29
CA ASN A 75 -4.76 14.12 16.94
C ASN A 75 -4.80 14.61 15.49
N GLY A 76 -3.68 14.49 14.77
CA GLY A 76 -3.51 14.89 13.38
C GLY A 76 -4.18 13.94 12.40
N LYS A 77 -4.28 14.38 11.14
CA LYS A 77 -4.72 13.56 10.01
C LYS A 77 -3.64 13.51 8.93
N PRO A 78 -3.44 12.37 8.25
CA PRO A 78 -4.07 11.05 8.44
C PRO A 78 -3.88 10.41 9.82
N ALA A 79 -4.87 9.64 10.28
CA ALA A 79 -4.84 8.98 11.60
C ALA A 79 -4.33 7.54 11.48
N VAL A 80 -3.06 7.38 11.07
CA VAL A 80 -2.46 6.09 10.66
C VAL A 80 -2.53 4.99 11.72
N HIS A 81 -2.65 5.35 13.00
CA HIS A 81 -2.72 4.43 14.15
C HIS A 81 -4.11 3.86 14.45
N THR A 82 -5.17 4.40 13.85
CA THR A 82 -6.56 4.05 14.22
C THR A 82 -7.02 2.70 13.65
N THR A 83 -6.43 2.27 12.53
CA THR A 83 -6.67 0.96 11.93
C THR A 83 -5.38 0.15 12.03
N PRO A 84 -5.31 -0.89 12.88
CA PRO A 84 -4.06 -1.61 13.14
C PRO A 84 -3.45 -2.28 11.91
N LEU A 85 -4.24 -2.98 11.10
CA LEU A 85 -3.86 -3.37 9.74
C LEU A 85 -4.32 -2.24 8.82
N ASN A 86 -3.44 -1.25 8.61
CA ASN A 86 -3.82 0.02 8.02
C ASN A 86 -4.18 -0.14 6.53
N HIS A 87 -3.28 -0.75 5.76
CA HIS A 87 -3.51 -1.09 4.37
C HIS A 87 -2.61 -2.25 3.93
N ILE A 88 -2.96 -2.83 2.78
CA ILE A 88 -2.07 -3.71 2.02
C ILE A 88 -1.67 -2.99 0.73
N GLY A 89 -0.47 -3.23 0.25
CA GLY A 89 -0.07 -2.81 -1.08
C GLY A 89 0.22 -3.99 -2.01
N LEU A 90 -0.13 -3.79 -3.28
CA LEU A 90 -0.10 -4.80 -4.32
C LEU A 90 0.79 -4.33 -5.46
N TRP A 91 1.71 -5.20 -5.87
CA TRP A 91 2.48 -4.99 -7.08
C TRP A 91 1.59 -5.07 -8.32
N VAL A 92 1.69 -4.07 -9.20
CA VAL A 92 0.99 -3.98 -10.48
C VAL A 92 2.01 -3.81 -11.60
N ASP A 93 1.88 -4.58 -12.69
CA ASP A 93 2.83 -4.49 -13.81
C ASP A 93 2.69 -3.20 -14.64
N ASP A 94 1.50 -2.63 -14.75
CA ASP A 94 1.22 -1.37 -15.44
C ASP A 94 0.18 -0.55 -14.65
N LEU A 95 0.65 0.29 -13.73
CA LEU A 95 -0.19 1.09 -12.84
C LEU A 95 -1.06 2.11 -13.58
N PRO A 96 -0.57 2.89 -14.57
CA PRO A 96 -1.41 3.79 -15.35
C PRO A 96 -2.56 3.07 -16.06
N LYS A 97 -2.29 1.95 -16.74
CA LYS A 97 -3.36 1.17 -17.40
C LYS A 97 -4.32 0.54 -16.39
N ALA A 98 -3.82 0.11 -15.24
CA ALA A 98 -4.67 -0.40 -14.17
C ALA A 98 -5.63 0.66 -13.67
N MET A 99 -5.12 1.87 -13.40
CA MET A 99 -5.93 2.98 -12.91
C MET A 99 -7.02 3.37 -13.92
N GLU A 100 -6.68 3.50 -15.20
CA GLU A 100 -7.63 3.80 -16.28
C GLU A 100 -8.73 2.74 -16.37
N TRP A 101 -8.35 1.46 -16.49
CA TRP A 101 -9.30 0.38 -16.68
C TRP A 101 -10.20 0.19 -15.45
N LEU A 102 -9.62 0.22 -14.23
CA LEU A 102 -10.37 0.06 -12.99
C LEU A 102 -11.34 1.22 -12.75
N ALA A 103 -10.94 2.46 -13.04
CA ALA A 103 -11.84 3.61 -12.96
C ALA A 103 -13.01 3.46 -13.94
N ALA A 104 -12.76 2.98 -15.16
CA ALA A 104 -13.80 2.68 -16.14
C ALA A 104 -14.75 1.54 -15.70
N GLN A 105 -14.31 0.65 -14.80
CA GLN A 105 -15.18 -0.36 -14.17
C GLN A 105 -15.97 0.18 -12.96
N GLY A 106 -15.80 1.46 -12.60
CA GLY A 106 -16.48 2.06 -11.45
C GLY A 106 -15.74 1.90 -10.12
N LEU A 107 -14.44 1.59 -10.13
CA LEU A 107 -13.61 1.58 -8.92
C LEU A 107 -13.32 2.99 -8.44
N ARG A 108 -13.54 3.23 -7.14
CA ARG A 108 -13.20 4.48 -6.48
C ARG A 108 -11.77 4.48 -6.00
N PHE A 109 -10.96 5.36 -6.58
CA PHE A 109 -9.65 5.71 -6.04
C PHE A 109 -9.78 6.73 -4.90
N ALA A 110 -8.86 6.64 -3.94
CA ALA A 110 -8.67 7.70 -2.96
C ALA A 110 -8.03 8.94 -3.65
N PRO A 111 -8.16 10.14 -3.06
CA PRO A 111 -7.56 11.35 -3.63
C PRO A 111 -6.03 11.24 -3.78
N GLY A 112 -5.48 11.98 -4.75
CA GLY A 112 -4.03 12.14 -4.94
C GLY A 112 -3.46 11.51 -6.21
N GLY A 113 -4.21 10.64 -6.90
CA GLY A 113 -3.77 10.01 -8.14
C GLY A 113 -2.47 9.21 -7.98
N ILE A 114 -1.76 9.02 -9.10
CA ILE A 114 -0.43 8.39 -9.10
C ILE A 114 0.60 9.39 -8.56
N ARG A 115 1.35 8.98 -7.54
CA ARG A 115 2.43 9.77 -6.92
C ARG A 115 3.53 8.87 -6.39
N ARG A 116 4.66 9.46 -5.98
CA ARG A 116 5.78 8.73 -5.39
C ARG A 116 5.48 8.36 -3.92
N GLY A 117 5.61 7.07 -3.59
CA GLY A 117 5.46 6.50 -2.24
C GLY A 117 6.76 6.49 -1.42
N ALA A 118 6.70 5.99 -0.19
CA ALA A 118 7.82 5.98 0.77
C ALA A 118 9.02 5.15 0.29
N ALA A 119 8.76 3.97 -0.29
CA ALA A 119 9.77 3.11 -0.90
C ALA A 119 10.25 3.60 -2.29
N GLY A 120 9.79 4.76 -2.76
CA GLY A 120 10.24 5.35 -4.01
C GLY A 120 9.60 4.78 -5.27
N TYR A 121 8.49 4.04 -5.17
CA TYR A 121 7.69 3.59 -6.31
C TYR A 121 6.52 4.54 -6.61
N ASP A 122 5.98 4.46 -7.82
CA ASP A 122 4.73 5.13 -8.14
C ASP A 122 3.55 4.34 -7.56
N ILE A 123 2.65 5.04 -6.88
CA ILE A 123 1.57 4.45 -6.08
C ILE A 123 0.25 5.18 -6.32
N CYS A 124 -0.86 4.47 -6.18
CA CYS A 124 -2.18 5.07 -5.95
C CYS A 124 -2.98 4.22 -4.97
N PHE A 125 -4.04 4.78 -4.39
CA PHE A 125 -4.84 4.09 -3.38
C PHE A 125 -6.27 3.86 -3.88
N VAL A 126 -6.81 2.67 -3.62
CA VAL A 126 -8.22 2.35 -3.76
C VAL A 126 -8.92 2.74 -2.46
N HIS A 127 -9.99 3.53 -2.56
CA HIS A 127 -10.73 3.96 -1.38
C HIS A 127 -11.45 2.76 -0.74
N PRO A 128 -11.48 2.61 0.60
CA PRO A 128 -12.11 1.46 1.26
C PRO A 128 -13.60 1.29 0.95
N LYS A 129 -14.28 2.38 0.60
CA LYS A 129 -15.72 2.43 0.30
C LYS A 129 -15.96 3.01 -1.08
N GLY A 130 -16.88 2.45 -1.85
CA GLY A 130 -17.41 3.10 -3.06
C GLY A 130 -18.19 4.40 -2.77
N ASN A 131 -18.77 4.99 -3.80
CA ASN A 131 -19.73 6.09 -3.75
C ASN A 131 -20.69 6.03 -4.96
N ASP A 132 -21.61 6.99 -5.08
CA ASP A 132 -22.62 7.00 -6.15
C ASP A 132 -22.02 7.02 -7.57
N GLN A 133 -20.88 7.68 -7.76
CA GLN A 133 -20.20 7.76 -9.06
C GLN A 133 -19.33 6.53 -9.36
N PHE A 134 -18.69 5.98 -8.32
CA PHE A 134 -17.74 4.88 -8.36
C PHE A 134 -18.16 3.85 -7.30
N PRO A 135 -19.10 2.95 -7.62
CA PRO A 135 -19.74 2.09 -6.63
C PRO A 135 -18.81 1.03 -6.03
N LEU A 136 -17.68 0.72 -6.69
CA LEU A 136 -16.73 -0.28 -6.20
C LEU A 136 -15.64 0.40 -5.35
N GLY A 137 -15.21 -0.28 -4.28
CA GLY A 137 -14.09 0.14 -3.44
C GLY A 137 -13.28 -1.06 -2.95
N GLY A 138 -12.47 -0.86 -1.91
CA GLY A 138 -11.67 -1.94 -1.30
C GLY A 138 -12.43 -2.81 -0.28
N GLU A 139 -13.76 -2.80 -0.28
CA GLU A 139 -14.60 -3.59 0.64
C GLU A 139 -14.21 -3.46 2.12
N GLY A 140 -13.94 -2.22 2.55
CA GLY A 140 -13.52 -1.89 3.91
C GLY A 140 -12.00 -1.88 4.13
N VAL A 141 -11.20 -2.29 3.15
CA VAL A 141 -9.74 -2.28 3.19
C VAL A 141 -9.20 -1.14 2.34
N LEU A 142 -8.27 -0.36 2.89
CA LEU A 142 -7.45 0.56 2.08
C LEU A 142 -6.42 -0.30 1.32
N ILE A 143 -6.38 -0.16 -0.01
CA ILE A 143 -5.47 -0.94 -0.86
C ILE A 143 -4.59 0.02 -1.63
N GLU A 144 -3.29 -0.18 -1.56
CA GLU A 144 -2.30 0.53 -2.35
C GLU A 144 -1.97 -0.29 -3.61
N LEU A 145 -1.95 0.36 -4.76
CA LEU A 145 -1.46 -0.21 -6.00
C LEU A 145 -0.10 0.40 -6.30
N VAL A 146 0.91 -0.44 -6.42
CA VAL A 146 2.32 -0.03 -6.53
C VAL A 146 2.86 -0.50 -7.87
N GLN A 147 3.43 0.43 -8.65
CA GLN A 147 4.09 0.09 -9.91
C GLN A 147 5.30 -0.80 -9.65
N ALA A 148 5.23 -2.05 -10.12
CA ALA A 148 6.30 -3.01 -9.99
C ALA A 148 7.53 -2.60 -10.81
N PRO A 149 8.74 -2.75 -10.26
CA PRO A 149 9.97 -2.59 -11.03
C PRO A 149 10.18 -3.75 -12.02
N PRO A 150 11.05 -3.58 -13.03
CA PRO A 150 11.22 -4.56 -14.11
C PRO A 150 11.58 -5.98 -13.65
N ASP A 151 12.36 -6.11 -12.58
CA ASP A 151 12.77 -7.40 -12.00
C ASP A 151 11.60 -8.14 -11.33
N VAL A 152 10.73 -7.42 -10.61
CA VAL A 152 9.47 -7.98 -10.10
C VAL A 152 8.55 -8.38 -11.26
N ILE A 153 8.40 -7.55 -12.28
CA ILE A 153 7.58 -7.91 -13.46
C ILE A 153 8.10 -9.17 -14.15
N ALA A 154 9.43 -9.30 -14.30
CA ALA A 154 10.05 -10.43 -14.94
C ALA A 154 9.87 -11.74 -14.15
N ALA A 155 9.89 -11.67 -12.81
CA ALA A 155 9.75 -12.85 -11.96
C ALA A 155 8.34 -13.48 -11.97
N TYR A 156 7.32 -12.69 -12.33
CA TYR A 156 5.92 -13.11 -12.36
C TYR A 156 5.33 -13.11 -13.80
N ARG A 157 6.20 -13.23 -14.81
CA ARG A 157 5.80 -13.42 -16.22
C ARG A 157 5.57 -14.88 -16.57
#